data_AF-A0A2N9L456-F1
#
_entry.id   AF-A0A2N9L456-F1
#
_cell.length_a   1.000
_cell.length_b   1.000
_cell.length_c   1.000
_cell.angle_alpha   90.00
_cell.angle_beta   90.00
_cell.angle_gamma   90.00
#
_symmetry.space_group_name_H-M   'P 1'
#
loop_
_entity.id
_entity.type
_entity.pdbx_description
1 polymer ?
#
loop_
_entity_poly.entity_id
_entity_poly.type
_entity_poly.pdbx_seq_one_letter_code
_entity_poly.pdbx_strand_id
1 'polypeptide(L)'
;MARGRLEARLDRSLQHRYRALRNRRLANHLLRERDALFTFLNCPGLEATNWRAEQAIRPMVVARKVWGGNRTARGAQTQSILVRFLQTCRQQLQPACSLLQNLLCSSQPKVLDLAAPAR
;
A
#
# COMPACT_ATOMS: atom_id res chain seq x y z
N MET A 1 18.92 -11.80 14.88
CA MET A 1 18.60 -12.43 16.19
C MET A 1 17.20 -12.10 16.75
N ALA A 2 16.67 -10.87 16.64
CA ALA A 2 15.36 -10.52 17.22
C ALA A 2 14.14 -11.02 16.42
N ARG A 3 14.19 -11.02 15.08
CA ARG A 3 13.09 -11.42 14.19
C ARG A 3 12.61 -12.86 14.41
N GLY A 4 13.51 -13.84 14.35
CA GLY A 4 13.15 -15.25 14.53
C GLY A 4 12.48 -15.54 15.88
N ARG A 5 12.83 -14.79 16.93
CA ARG A 5 12.14 -14.90 18.24
C ARG A 5 10.72 -14.36 18.19
N LEU A 6 10.50 -13.24 17.50
CA LEU A 6 9.16 -12.64 17.35
C LEU A 6 8.27 -13.50 16.45
N GLU A 7 8.82 -14.03 15.36
CA GLU A 7 8.13 -14.97 14.46
C GLU A 7 7.75 -16.25 15.20
N ALA A 8 8.69 -16.88 15.91
CA ALA A 8 8.39 -18.09 16.70
C ALA A 8 7.35 -17.83 17.79
N ARG A 9 7.36 -16.65 18.41
CA ARG A 9 6.35 -16.26 19.41
C ARG A 9 4.98 -16.06 18.76
N LEU A 10 4.92 -15.41 17.60
CA LEU A 10 3.69 -15.24 16.83
C LEU A 10 3.12 -16.61 16.43
N ASP A 11 3.94 -17.48 15.86
CA ASP A 11 3.54 -18.82 15.41
C ASP A 11 2.97 -19.64 16.57
N ARG A 12 3.62 -19.62 17.74
CA ARG A 12 3.13 -20.30 18.95
C ARG A 12 1.76 -19.77 19.40
N SER A 13 1.53 -18.46 19.33
CA SER A 13 0.21 -17.89 19.63
C SER A 13 -0.83 -18.35 18.61
N LEU A 14 -0.48 -18.38 17.32
CA LEU A 14 -1.40 -18.75 16.23
C LEU A 14 -1.75 -20.25 16.18
N GLN A 15 -0.94 -21.13 16.78
CA GLN A 15 -1.23 -22.56 16.93
C GLN A 15 -2.46 -22.86 17.81
N HIS A 16 -2.95 -21.88 18.59
CA HIS A 16 -4.07 -22.09 19.49
C HIS A 16 -5.40 -22.20 18.73
N ARG A 17 -6.25 -23.15 19.14
CA ARG A 17 -7.60 -23.29 18.59
C ARG A 17 -8.55 -22.28 19.24
N TYR A 18 -8.66 -21.10 18.63
CA TYR A 18 -9.55 -20.05 19.12
C TYR A 18 -11.03 -20.43 18.99
N ARG A 19 -11.80 -20.31 20.09
CA ARG A 19 -13.26 -20.57 20.12
C ARG A 19 -14.05 -19.45 19.44
N ALA A 20 -13.68 -18.19 19.68
CA ALA A 20 -14.36 -17.03 19.12
C ALA A 20 -14.06 -16.85 17.62
N LEU A 21 -15.10 -16.63 16.82
CA LEU A 21 -14.98 -16.43 15.37
C LEU A 21 -14.08 -15.25 15.00
N ARG A 22 -14.12 -14.15 15.77
CA ARG A 22 -13.29 -12.96 15.56
C ARG A 22 -11.80 -13.29 15.70
N ASN A 23 -11.45 -14.08 16.72
CA ASN A 23 -10.06 -14.47 16.98
C ASN A 23 -9.56 -15.45 15.91
N ARG A 24 -10.41 -16.36 15.43
CA ARG A 24 -10.09 -17.24 14.28
C ARG A 24 -9.82 -16.44 13.01
N ARG A 25 -10.65 -15.42 12.72
CA ARG A 25 -10.46 -14.53 11.56
C ARG A 25 -9.15 -13.75 11.67
N LEU A 26 -8.87 -13.18 12.84
CA LEU A 26 -7.61 -12.47 13.10
C LEU A 26 -6.40 -13.40 12.95
N ALA A 27 -6.45 -14.60 13.54
CA ALA A 27 -5.37 -15.58 13.44
C ALA A 27 -5.11 -15.99 11.98
N ASN A 28 -6.17 -16.27 11.22
CA ASN A 28 -6.04 -16.59 9.79
C ASN A 28 -5.46 -15.41 8.98
N HIS A 29 -5.80 -14.17 9.33
CA HIS A 29 -5.23 -12.99 8.67
C HIS A 29 -3.73 -12.85 9.00
N LEU A 30 -3.35 -12.99 10.27
CA LEU A 30 -1.95 -12.93 10.69
C LEU A 30 -1.10 -14.05 10.08
N LEU A 31 -1.67 -15.25 9.88
CA LEU A 31 -0.99 -16.34 9.17
C LEU A 31 -0.73 -16.00 7.70
N ARG A 32 -1.69 -15.35 7.02
CA ARG A 32 -1.53 -14.94 5.61
C ARG A 32 -0.50 -13.81 5.45
N GLU A 33 -0.49 -12.88 6.39
CA GLU A 33 0.42 -11.72 6.37
C GLU A 33 1.74 -11.97 7.11
N ARG A 34 2.00 -13.21 7.54
CA ARG A 34 3.14 -13.58 8.40
C ARG A 34 4.47 -13.04 7.86
N ASP A 35 4.70 -13.20 6.57
CA ASP A 35 5.96 -12.82 5.94
C ASP A 35 6.11 -11.29 5.80
N ALA A 36 5.00 -10.56 5.76
CA ALA A 36 4.97 -9.10 5.65
C ALA A 36 5.01 -8.39 7.02
N LEU A 37 4.55 -9.04 8.09
CA LEU A 37 4.40 -8.43 9.43
C LEU A 37 5.71 -7.87 10.00
N PHE A 38 6.83 -8.54 9.74
CA PHE A 38 8.13 -8.20 10.32
C PHE A 38 9.14 -7.69 9.29
N THR A 39 8.69 -7.28 8.10
CA THR A 39 9.57 -6.76 7.03
C THR A 39 10.44 -5.60 7.50
N PHE A 40 9.90 -4.73 8.38
CA PHE A 40 10.62 -3.59 8.96
C PHE A 40 11.86 -4.00 9.78
N LEU A 41 11.95 -5.25 10.25
CA LEU A 41 13.14 -5.74 10.95
C LEU A 41 14.31 -6.07 10.01
N ASN A 42 14.07 -6.18 8.70
CA ASN A 42 15.09 -6.54 7.71
C ASN A 42 15.32 -5.45 6.66
N CYS A 43 14.42 -4.49 6.54
CA CYS A 43 14.51 -3.40 5.58
C CYS A 43 14.84 -2.10 6.33
N PRO A 44 16.12 -1.67 6.36
CA PRO A 44 16.49 -0.37 6.92
C PRO A 44 15.67 0.76 6.29
N GLY A 45 15.14 1.65 7.12
CA GLY A 45 14.31 2.77 6.67
C GLY A 45 12.81 2.47 6.52
N LEU A 46 12.39 1.22 6.70
CA LEU A 46 10.98 0.89 6.86
C LEU A 46 10.57 1.03 8.33
N GLU A 47 9.58 1.87 8.61
CA GLU A 47 9.06 2.06 9.96
C GLU A 47 8.14 0.90 10.35
N ALA A 48 8.10 0.56 11.64
CA ALA A 48 7.14 -0.39 12.22
C ALA A 48 5.71 0.17 12.30
N THR A 49 5.39 1.20 11.51
CA THR A 49 4.10 1.88 11.50
C THR A 49 3.53 1.89 10.09
N ASN A 50 2.22 1.71 9.99
CA ASN A 50 1.49 1.85 8.74
C ASN A 50 1.11 3.32 8.44
N TRP A 51 1.56 4.28 9.26
CA TRP A 51 1.15 5.69 9.21
C TRP A 51 1.24 6.28 7.81
N ARG A 52 2.36 6.08 7.10
CA ARG A 52 2.54 6.60 5.73
C ARG A 52 1.51 6.03 4.76
N ALA A 53 1.19 4.74 4.87
CA ALA A 53 0.20 4.09 4.01
C ALA A 53 -1.22 4.58 4.34
N GLU A 54 -1.56 4.69 5.62
CA GLU A 54 -2.86 5.25 6.05
C GLU A 54 -3.03 6.70 5.56
N GLN A 55 -2.03 7.55 5.76
CA GLN A 55 -2.05 8.93 5.30
C GLN A 55 -2.20 9.04 3.78
N ALA A 56 -1.55 8.15 3.01
CA ALA A 56 -1.68 8.13 1.56
C ALA A 56 -3.10 7.73 1.09
N ILE A 57 -3.80 6.88 1.84
CA ILE A 57 -5.16 6.41 1.49
C ILE A 57 -6.26 7.39 1.93
N ARG A 58 -6.05 8.19 2.99
CA ARG A 58 -7.05 9.11 3.55
C ARG A 58 -7.74 10.02 2.51
N PRO A 59 -7.02 10.70 1.60
CA PRO A 59 -7.66 11.57 0.60
C PRO A 59 -8.70 10.83 -0.24
N MET A 60 -8.43 9.55 -0.57
CA MET A 60 -9.34 8.71 -1.36
C MET A 60 -10.58 8.30 -0.61
N VAL A 61 -10.45 8.03 0.70
CA VAL A 61 -11.61 7.73 1.57
C VAL A 61 -12.52 8.95 1.66
N VAL A 62 -11.93 10.15 1.84
CA VAL A 62 -12.68 11.41 1.88
C VAL A 62 -13.36 11.69 0.54
N ALA A 63 -12.64 11.57 -0.58
CA ALA A 63 -13.20 11.80 -1.91
C ALA A 63 -14.38 10.85 -2.22
N ARG A 64 -14.28 9.58 -1.84
CA ARG A 64 -15.40 8.62 -1.96
C ARG A 64 -16.59 9.03 -1.09
N LYS A 65 -16.33 9.44 0.15
CA LYS A 65 -17.37 9.80 1.11
C LYS A 65 -18.12 11.07 0.70
N VAL A 66 -17.39 12.14 0.36
CA VAL A 66 -17.98 13.47 0.13
C VAL A 66 -18.54 13.57 -1.28
N TRP A 67 -17.83 13.08 -2.30
CA TRP A 67 -18.21 13.29 -3.71
C TRP A 67 -18.87 12.07 -4.33
N GLY A 68 -19.01 10.99 -3.57
CA GLY A 68 -19.58 9.73 -4.06
C GLY A 68 -18.75 9.10 -5.17
N GLY A 69 -17.43 9.31 -5.19
CA GLY A 69 -16.54 8.72 -6.19
C GLY A 69 -16.58 7.18 -6.19
N ASN A 70 -16.17 6.55 -7.29
CA ASN A 70 -16.11 5.09 -7.48
C ASN A 70 -17.45 4.34 -7.51
N ARG A 71 -18.51 4.99 -8.01
CA ARG A 71 -19.82 4.33 -8.26
C ARG A 71 -19.75 3.22 -9.30
N THR A 72 -18.74 3.23 -10.17
CA THR A 72 -18.51 2.20 -11.19
C THR A 72 -17.12 1.60 -11.04
N ALA A 73 -16.97 0.33 -11.41
CA ALA A 73 -15.66 -0.36 -11.38
C ALA A 73 -14.62 0.35 -12.25
N ARG A 74 -15.03 0.82 -13.44
CA ARG A 74 -14.17 1.61 -14.33
C ARG A 74 -13.71 2.92 -13.67
N GLY A 75 -14.62 3.65 -13.03
CA GLY A 75 -14.27 4.88 -12.29
C GLY A 75 -13.28 4.62 -11.15
N ALA A 76 -13.50 3.53 -10.40
CA ALA A 76 -12.59 3.09 -9.34
C ALA A 76 -11.19 2.77 -9.85
N GLN A 77 -11.09 2.05 -10.96
CA GLN A 77 -9.83 1.72 -11.59
C GLN A 77 -9.11 2.99 -12.06
N THR A 78 -9.79 3.87 -12.81
CA THR A 78 -9.22 5.14 -13.28
C THR A 78 -8.71 5.98 -12.10
N GLN A 79 -9.52 6.15 -11.05
CA GLN A 79 -9.10 6.93 -9.88
C GLN A 79 -7.89 6.30 -9.20
N SER A 80 -7.83 4.97 -9.09
CA SER A 80 -6.67 4.26 -8.52
C SER A 80 -5.37 4.51 -9.28
N ILE A 81 -5.44 4.55 -10.62
CA ILE A 81 -4.27 4.78 -11.48
C ILE A 81 -3.80 6.22 -11.34
N LEU A 82 -4.72 7.19 -11.47
CA LEU A 82 -4.39 8.61 -11.38
C LEU A 82 -3.82 8.99 -10.02
N VAL A 83 -4.40 8.50 -8.92
CA VAL A 83 -3.91 8.82 -7.57
C VAL A 83 -2.55 8.20 -7.31
N ARG A 84 -2.31 6.95 -7.77
CA ARG A 84 -0.96 6.35 -7.68
C ARG A 84 0.06 7.18 -8.44
N PHE A 85 -0.25 7.57 -9.68
CA PHE A 85 0.62 8.44 -10.48
C PHE A 85 0.94 9.77 -9.78
N LEU A 86 -0.09 10.49 -9.33
CA LEU A 86 0.07 11.77 -8.65
C LEU A 86 0.85 11.64 -7.34
N GLN A 87 0.57 10.59 -6.56
CA GLN A 87 1.24 10.33 -5.29
C GLN A 87 2.72 9.98 -5.50
N THR A 88 3.05 9.19 -6.52
CA THR A 88 4.44 8.89 -6.87
C THR A 88 5.18 10.15 -7.32
N CYS A 89 4.59 10.97 -8.20
CA CYS A 89 5.19 12.23 -8.62
C CYS A 89 5.45 13.15 -7.41
N ARG A 90 4.49 13.24 -6.48
CA ARG A 90 4.64 14.04 -5.25
C ARG A 90 5.77 13.52 -4.35
N GLN A 91 5.91 12.20 -4.20
CA GLN A 91 6.96 11.59 -3.38
C GLN A 91 8.36 11.79 -3.98
N GLN A 92 8.46 11.84 -5.31
CA GLN A 92 9.72 12.01 -6.04
C GLN A 92 10.02 13.47 -6.40
N LEU A 93 9.17 14.42 -5.97
CA LEU A 93 9.27 15.85 -6.32
C LEU A 93 9.28 16.10 -7.84
N GLN A 94 8.50 15.31 -8.59
CA GLN A 94 8.39 15.40 -10.05
C GLN A 94 7.15 16.20 -10.49
N PRO A 95 7.21 16.94 -11.62
CA PRO A 95 6.11 17.77 -12.13
C PRO A 95 5.03 16.91 -12.79
N ALA A 96 4.00 16.54 -12.03
CA ALA A 96 2.95 15.61 -12.48
C ALA A 96 2.20 16.07 -13.75
N CYS A 97 1.85 17.36 -13.86
CA CYS A 97 1.12 17.89 -15.02
C CYS A 97 1.95 17.79 -16.30
N SER A 98 3.24 18.15 -16.24
CA SER A 98 4.16 18.07 -17.38
C SER A 98 4.36 16.63 -17.84
N LEU A 99 4.52 15.69 -16.89
CA LEU A 99 4.63 14.26 -17.21
C LEU A 99 3.35 13.72 -17.85
N LEU A 100 2.18 14.09 -17.32
CA LEU A 100 0.89 13.66 -17.86
C LEU A 100 0.66 14.22 -19.28
N GLN A 101 0.99 15.50 -19.51
CA GLN A 101 0.91 16.10 -20.84
C GLN A 101 1.83 15.37 -21.83
N ASN A 102 3.07 15.09 -21.44
CA ASN A 102 4.01 14.36 -22.28
C ASN A 102 3.53 12.94 -22.62
N LEU A 103 2.85 12.27 -21.70
CA LEU A 103 2.23 10.97 -21.97
C LEU A 103 1.06 11.07 -22.95
N LEU A 104 0.16 12.03 -22.72
CA LEU A 104 -1.06 12.20 -23.51
C LEU A 104 -0.79 12.70 -24.94
N CYS A 105 0.24 13.53 -25.10
CA CYS A 105 0.62 14.09 -26.40
C CYS A 105 1.64 13.22 -27.15
N SER A 106 2.08 12.09 -26.58
CA SER A 106 2.99 11.17 -27.25
C SER A 106 2.25 10.33 -28.30
N SER A 107 2.79 10.26 -29.51
CA SER A 107 2.28 9.38 -30.58
C SER A 107 2.55 7.90 -30.33
N GLN A 108 3.40 7.57 -29.35
CA GLN A 108 3.73 6.20 -28.96
C GLN A 108 3.60 6.01 -27.45
N PRO A 109 3.28 4.80 -26.97
CA PRO A 109 3.27 4.48 -25.54
C PRO A 109 4.66 4.72 -24.94
N LYS A 110 4.75 5.59 -23.93
CA LYS A 110 5.99 5.87 -23.20
C LYS A 110 5.94 5.21 -21.82
N VAL A 111 6.98 4.44 -21.51
CA VAL A 111 7.23 3.97 -20.14
C VAL A 111 7.89 5.12 -19.39
N LEU A 112 7.26 5.57 -18.30
CA LEU A 112 7.88 6.52 -17.40
C LEU A 112 8.76 5.78 -16.42
N ASP A 113 9.99 6.27 -16.25
CA ASP A 113 10.85 5.85 -15.16
C ASP A 113 10.42 6.56 -13.86
N LEU A 114 9.31 6.08 -13.30
CA LEU A 114 8.84 6.46 -11.96
C LEU A 114 9.35 5.47 -10.91
N ALA A 115 10.37 4.67 -11.21
CA ALA A 115 10.93 3.74 -10.23
C ALA A 115 11.41 4.51 -9.00
N ALA A 116 11.18 3.93 -7.81
CA ALA A 116 11.76 4.49 -6.59
C ALA A 116 13.29 4.55 -6.79
N PRO A 117 13.96 5.67 -6.43
CA PRO A 117 15.41 5.72 -6.54
C PRO A 117 15.97 4.51 -5.77
N ALA A 118 16.85 3.75 -6.43
CA ALA A 118 17.59 2.68 -5.79
C ALA A 118 18.32 3.30 -4.59
N ARG A 119 17.95 2.87 -3.38
CA ARG A 119 18.64 3.21 -2.14
C ARG A 119 19.66 2.14 -1.82
#